data_AF-A0A2R7Y4A0-F1
#
_entry.id   AF-A0A2R7Y4A0-F1
#
_cell.length_a   1.000
_cell.length_b   1.000
_cell.length_c   1.000
_cell.angle_alpha   90.00
_cell.angle_beta   90.00
_cell.angle_gamma   90.00
#
_symmetry.space_group_name_H-M   'P 1'
#
loop_
_entity.id
_entity.type
_entity.pdbx_description
1 polymer ?
#
loop_
_entity_poly.entity_id
_entity_poly.type
_entity_poly.pdbx_seq_one_letter_code
_entity_poly.pdbx_strand_id
1 'polypeptide(L)'
;MPPTHIKHHHQNKLEETATYKLFIPALKGRLSVVSLTSGGIVKIDWKAWTPQVYEALTGVNGVKAVERVKENVKLVNELSTSRPEPPLLVVSTLLVPGYVTIEEVEHIAEFLANVNPNIPYVLLAFYPKHLMSDLPTTSREHAFKAYEVARNAGLKEVFIGNVWLLSNSYTVKT
;
A
#
# COMPACT_ATOMS: atom_id res chain seq x y z
N MET A 1 12.23 19.67 -60.33
CA MET A 1 11.57 18.66 -59.47
C MET A 1 12.61 18.07 -58.52
N PRO A 2 12.39 18.12 -57.20
CA PRO A 2 12.80 17.04 -56.32
C PRO A 2 11.58 16.20 -55.94
N PRO A 3 11.69 14.85 -55.86
CA PRO A 3 10.62 14.03 -55.34
C PRO A 3 10.58 14.13 -53.81
N THR A 4 9.36 14.30 -53.31
CA THR A 4 8.89 13.98 -51.97
C THR A 4 9.24 12.55 -51.59
N HIS A 5 9.79 12.32 -50.38
CA HIS A 5 9.38 11.20 -49.52
C HIS A 5 9.82 11.36 -48.05
N ILE A 6 8.81 11.55 -47.19
CA ILE A 6 8.53 10.82 -45.94
C ILE A 6 9.67 10.73 -44.90
N LYS A 7 9.57 11.56 -43.86
CA LYS A 7 9.84 11.17 -42.46
C LYS A 7 8.90 11.91 -41.49
N HIS A 8 7.64 11.50 -41.44
CA HIS A 8 6.77 11.74 -40.29
C HIS A 8 6.22 10.40 -39.81
N HIS A 9 7.06 9.60 -39.14
CA HIS A 9 6.60 8.37 -38.51
C HIS A 9 7.37 8.05 -37.22
N HIS A 10 7.58 9.06 -36.37
CA HIS A 10 8.14 8.82 -35.03
C HIS A 10 7.55 9.68 -33.90
N GLN A 11 6.48 10.44 -34.14
CA GLN A 11 5.81 11.23 -33.10
C GLN A 11 4.48 10.64 -32.60
N ASN A 12 3.85 9.71 -33.33
CA ASN A 12 2.51 9.19 -32.98
C ASN A 12 2.49 7.95 -32.06
N LYS A 13 3.62 7.52 -31.49
CA LYS A 13 3.62 6.42 -30.48
C LYS A 13 3.63 6.90 -29.02
N LEU A 14 3.81 8.21 -28.80
CA LEU A 14 3.90 8.79 -27.44
C LEU A 14 2.57 9.36 -26.94
N GLU A 15 1.62 9.67 -27.83
CA GLU A 15 0.34 10.28 -27.45
C GLU A 15 -0.75 9.24 -27.13
N GLU A 16 -0.70 8.04 -27.71
CA GLU A 16 -1.73 7.00 -27.50
C GLU A 16 -1.62 6.27 -26.14
N THR A 17 -0.52 6.45 -25.40
CA THR A 17 -0.37 5.91 -24.03
C THR A 17 -0.83 6.87 -22.93
N ALA A 18 -1.35 8.06 -23.30
CA ALA A 18 -1.78 9.08 -22.34
C ALA A 18 -3.22 8.88 -21.82
N THR A 19 -4.08 8.16 -22.55
CA THR A 19 -5.53 8.17 -22.28
C THR A 19 -6.01 7.10 -21.30
N TYR A 20 -5.20 6.06 -21.00
CA TYR A 20 -5.54 5.02 -20.01
C TYR A 20 -4.94 5.21 -18.61
N LYS A 21 -4.37 6.40 -18.32
CA LYS A 21 -3.65 6.70 -17.08
C LYS A 21 -4.43 7.63 -16.14
N LEU A 22 -5.71 7.39 -15.88
CA LEU A 22 -6.47 8.34 -15.04
C LEU A 22 -6.24 8.24 -13.52
N PHE A 23 -5.21 7.54 -13.03
CA PHE A 23 -4.77 7.67 -11.62
C PHE A 23 -3.26 7.49 -11.34
N ILE A 24 -2.45 7.16 -12.35
CA ILE A 24 -0.99 6.93 -12.23
C ILE A 24 -0.11 8.22 -12.38
N PRO A 25 -0.51 9.32 -13.05
CA PRO A 25 0.34 10.50 -13.23
C PRO A 25 0.63 11.30 -11.95
N ALA A 26 -0.30 11.35 -10.99
CA ALA A 26 -0.16 12.21 -9.81
C ALA A 26 0.99 11.76 -8.88
N LEU A 27 1.12 10.43 -8.69
CA LEU A 27 2.18 9.83 -7.87
C LEU A 27 3.55 9.86 -8.55
N LYS A 28 3.61 9.69 -9.88
CA LYS A 28 4.88 9.77 -10.61
C LYS A 28 5.39 11.21 -10.79
N GLY A 29 4.51 12.22 -10.75
CA GLY A 29 4.85 13.59 -11.13
C GLY A 29 5.01 14.59 -9.99
N ARG A 30 3.99 14.78 -9.14
CA ARG A 30 3.96 15.92 -8.20
C ARG A 30 4.09 15.50 -6.75
N LEU A 31 3.35 14.49 -6.28
CA LEU A 31 3.34 14.13 -4.86
C LEU A 31 4.68 13.53 -4.41
N SER A 32 5.16 12.50 -5.11
CA SER A 32 6.42 11.83 -4.72
C SER A 32 7.62 12.74 -4.91
N VAL A 33 7.62 13.61 -5.93
CA VAL A 33 8.69 14.60 -6.15
C VAL A 33 8.69 15.67 -5.05
N VAL A 34 7.51 16.17 -4.65
CA VAL A 34 7.39 17.12 -3.53
C VAL A 34 7.84 16.46 -2.23
N SER A 35 7.37 15.25 -1.92
CA SER A 35 7.82 14.53 -0.72
C SER A 35 9.32 14.20 -0.76
N LEU A 36 9.87 13.85 -1.92
CA LEU A 36 11.30 13.57 -2.07
C LEU A 36 12.15 14.82 -1.81
N THR A 37 11.76 15.95 -2.39
CA THR A 37 12.49 17.24 -2.28
C THR A 37 12.32 17.94 -0.95
N SER A 38 11.17 17.78 -0.29
CA SER A 38 10.90 18.38 1.04
C SER A 38 11.36 17.52 2.21
N GLY A 39 11.75 16.26 1.99
CA GLY A 39 12.01 15.29 3.05
C GLY A 39 10.76 14.62 3.61
N GLY A 40 9.59 14.85 3.02
CA GLY A 40 8.32 14.22 3.40
C GLY A 40 8.22 12.72 3.09
N ILE A 41 7.15 12.09 3.57
CA ILE A 41 6.86 10.65 3.38
C ILE A 41 5.60 10.49 2.54
N VAL A 42 5.60 9.51 1.64
CA VAL A 42 4.41 9.00 0.96
C VAL A 42 3.94 7.78 1.72
N LYS A 43 2.77 7.89 2.35
CA LYS A 43 2.13 6.79 3.06
C LYS A 43 1.08 6.14 2.17
N ILE A 44 1.17 4.83 1.98
CA ILE A 44 0.17 4.03 1.26
C ILE A 44 -0.60 3.20 2.28
N ASP A 45 -1.90 3.46 2.37
CA ASP A 45 -2.82 2.63 3.14
C ASP A 45 -3.24 1.42 2.30
N TRP A 46 -2.74 0.23 2.64
CA TRP A 46 -3.17 -1.03 2.05
C TRP A 46 -4.29 -1.61 2.91
N LYS A 47 -5.54 -1.53 2.42
CA LYS A 47 -6.70 -1.87 3.24
C LYS A 47 -6.90 -3.37 3.43
N ALA A 48 -6.62 -4.17 2.40
CA ALA A 48 -6.73 -5.62 2.40
C ALA A 48 -5.91 -6.22 1.24
N TRP A 49 -5.48 -7.47 1.34
CA TRP A 49 -4.93 -8.24 0.23
C TRP A 49 -6.04 -8.72 -0.72
N THR A 50 -7.08 -9.31 -0.15
CA THR A 50 -8.19 -9.90 -0.90
C THR A 50 -9.07 -8.80 -1.52
N PRO A 51 -9.30 -8.80 -2.85
CA PRO A 51 -10.11 -7.79 -3.52
C PRO A 51 -11.49 -7.56 -2.89
N GLN A 52 -12.19 -8.63 -2.54
CA GLN A 52 -13.55 -8.57 -1.96
C GLN A 52 -13.55 -7.89 -0.59
N VAL A 53 -12.53 -8.16 0.24
CA VAL A 53 -12.35 -7.50 1.54
C VAL A 53 -12.02 -6.02 1.33
N TYR A 54 -11.14 -5.72 0.37
CA TYR A 54 -10.79 -4.34 0.03
C TYR A 54 -12.04 -3.55 -0.37
N GLU A 55 -12.85 -4.12 -1.25
CA GLU A 55 -14.09 -3.52 -1.74
C GLU A 55 -15.12 -3.33 -0.61
N ALA A 56 -15.29 -4.33 0.26
CA ALA A 56 -16.17 -4.22 1.40
C ALA A 56 -15.76 -3.09 2.36
N LEU A 57 -14.45 -2.89 2.58
CA LEU A 57 -13.92 -1.85 3.47
C LEU A 57 -13.95 -0.44 2.89
N THR A 58 -14.05 -0.29 1.55
CA THR A 58 -13.79 1.00 0.88
C THR A 58 -14.87 1.43 -0.11
N GLY A 59 -15.71 0.52 -0.58
CA GLY A 59 -16.67 0.76 -1.64
C GLY A 59 -16.05 0.94 -3.04
N VAL A 60 -14.74 0.74 -3.19
CA VAL A 60 -14.07 0.80 -4.51
C VAL A 60 -13.87 -0.60 -5.08
N ASN A 61 -13.84 -0.73 -6.41
CA ASN A 61 -13.58 -2.00 -7.07
C ASN A 61 -12.26 -2.62 -6.56
N GLY A 62 -12.37 -3.75 -5.86
CA GLY A 62 -11.25 -4.30 -5.10
C GLY A 62 -10.10 -4.78 -5.97
N VAL A 63 -10.41 -5.37 -7.13
CA VAL A 63 -9.40 -5.91 -8.05
C VAL A 63 -8.50 -4.77 -8.55
N LYS A 64 -9.11 -3.71 -9.08
CA LYS A 64 -8.40 -2.52 -9.55
C LYS A 64 -7.65 -1.82 -8.42
N ALA A 65 -8.22 -1.80 -7.22
CA ALA A 65 -7.59 -1.16 -6.06
C ALA A 65 -6.30 -1.88 -5.64
N VAL A 66 -6.34 -3.22 -5.51
CA VAL A 66 -5.17 -4.03 -5.13
C VAL A 66 -4.08 -3.94 -6.20
N GLU A 67 -4.42 -4.03 -7.48
CA GLU A 67 -3.48 -3.83 -8.59
C GLU A 67 -2.80 -2.46 -8.50
N ARG A 68 -3.58 -1.39 -8.31
CA ARG A 68 -3.05 -0.03 -8.22
C ARG A 68 -2.15 0.18 -7.00
N VAL A 69 -2.48 -0.41 -5.85
CA VAL A 69 -1.64 -0.34 -4.65
C VAL A 69 -0.29 -1.01 -4.91
N LYS A 70 -0.29 -2.19 -5.53
CA LYS A 70 0.94 -2.91 -5.90
C LYS A 70 1.81 -2.09 -6.85
N GLU A 71 1.22 -1.46 -7.86
CA GLU A 71 1.92 -0.58 -8.80
C GLU A 71 2.51 0.66 -8.10
N ASN A 72 1.74 1.30 -7.22
CA ASN A 72 2.18 2.48 -6.49
C ASN A 72 3.32 2.18 -5.53
N VAL A 73 3.28 1.04 -4.82
CA VAL A 73 4.37 0.60 -3.94
C VAL A 73 5.68 0.48 -4.73
N LYS A 74 5.66 -0.21 -5.88
CA LYS A 74 6.84 -0.37 -6.73
C LYS A 74 7.38 0.97 -7.22
N LEU A 75 6.49 1.83 -7.72
CA LEU A 75 6.84 3.15 -8.25
C LEU A 75 7.49 4.05 -7.19
N VAL A 76 6.90 4.14 -5.99
CA VAL A 76 7.46 4.99 -4.92
C VAL A 76 8.75 4.39 -4.35
N ASN A 77 8.86 3.07 -4.27
CA ASN A 77 10.09 2.39 -3.86
C ASN A 77 11.24 2.62 -4.86
N GLU A 78 10.98 2.64 -6.18
CA GLU A 78 12.01 3.00 -7.17
C GLU A 78 12.60 4.39 -6.89
N LEU A 79 11.75 5.37 -6.55
CA LEU A 79 12.14 6.74 -6.20
C LEU A 79 12.85 6.86 -4.84
N SER A 80 12.59 5.94 -3.90
CA SER A 80 13.18 6.00 -2.55
C SER A 80 14.69 5.72 -2.56
N THR A 81 15.21 5.05 -3.59
CA THR A 81 16.65 4.76 -3.74
C THR A 81 17.52 6.02 -3.66
N SER A 82 17.01 7.18 -4.09
CA SER A 82 17.72 8.46 -4.07
C SER A 82 17.75 9.13 -2.69
N ARG A 83 16.94 8.67 -1.73
CA ARG A 83 16.91 9.16 -0.35
C ARG A 83 16.53 8.01 0.60
N PRO A 84 17.52 7.28 1.12
CA PRO A 84 17.25 6.15 2.03
C PRO A 84 16.70 6.62 3.38
N GLU A 85 17.04 7.83 3.84
CA GLU A 85 16.60 8.35 5.14
C GLU A 85 16.18 9.83 5.07
N PRO A 86 15.02 10.22 5.64
CA PRO A 86 13.95 9.33 6.10
C PRO A 86 13.36 8.48 4.94
N PRO A 87 12.69 7.35 5.20
CA PRO A 87 12.15 6.53 4.13
C PRO A 87 11.07 7.30 3.36
N LEU A 88 11.17 7.35 2.02
CA LEU A 88 10.14 7.99 1.20
C LEU A 88 8.80 7.24 1.25
N LEU A 89 8.85 5.91 1.32
CA LEU A 89 7.66 5.05 1.33
C LEU A 89 7.42 4.47 2.71
N VAL A 90 6.18 4.56 3.18
CA VAL A 90 5.67 3.79 4.32
C VAL A 90 4.35 3.13 3.90
N VAL A 91 4.18 1.86 4.20
CA VAL A 91 2.92 1.15 3.99
C VAL A 91 2.24 0.93 5.33
N SER A 92 0.91 1.02 5.37
CA SER A 92 0.17 0.68 6.59
C SER A 92 -1.13 -0.05 6.31
N THR A 93 -1.52 -0.90 7.25
CA THR A 93 -2.77 -1.68 7.21
C THR A 93 -3.50 -1.49 8.54
N LEU A 94 -4.80 -1.20 8.47
CA LEU A 94 -5.66 -1.11 9.66
C LEU A 94 -6.20 -2.50 9.99
N LEU A 95 -5.94 -3.01 11.19
CA LEU A 95 -6.30 -4.37 11.60
C LEU A 95 -7.77 -4.47 12.01
N VAL A 96 -8.68 -4.30 11.03
CA VAL A 96 -10.13 -4.34 11.23
C VAL A 96 -10.57 -5.76 11.60
N PRO A 97 -11.11 -6.01 12.80
CA PRO A 97 -11.49 -7.36 13.25
C PRO A 97 -12.53 -8.00 12.33
N GLY A 98 -12.29 -9.27 11.96
CA GLY A 98 -13.18 -10.03 11.07
C GLY A 98 -13.01 -9.74 9.57
N TYR A 99 -12.31 -8.67 9.20
CA TYR A 99 -12.05 -8.32 7.80
C TYR A 99 -10.58 -8.54 7.42
N VAL A 100 -9.66 -7.97 8.19
CA VAL A 100 -8.22 -8.13 7.96
C VAL A 100 -7.74 -9.27 8.84
N THR A 101 -7.43 -10.41 8.22
CA THR A 101 -6.95 -11.62 8.91
C THR A 101 -5.42 -11.66 8.98
N ILE A 102 -4.88 -12.66 9.67
CA ILE A 102 -3.43 -12.94 9.65
C ILE A 102 -2.93 -13.21 8.23
N GLU A 103 -3.69 -13.98 7.44
CA GLU A 103 -3.39 -14.30 6.04
C GLU A 103 -3.36 -13.04 5.15
N GLU A 104 -4.27 -12.08 5.38
CA GLU A 104 -4.25 -10.80 4.67
C GLU A 104 -2.94 -10.03 4.94
N VAL A 105 -2.48 -10.04 6.19
CA VAL A 105 -1.25 -9.37 6.60
C VAL A 105 -0.02 -10.08 6.05
N GLU A 106 0.00 -11.42 6.09
CA GLU A 106 1.08 -12.25 5.57
C GLU A 106 1.29 -12.00 4.08
N HIS A 107 0.24 -12.10 3.25
CA HIS A 107 0.37 -11.87 1.80
C HIS A 107 0.80 -10.42 1.45
N ILE A 108 0.32 -9.42 2.20
CA ILE A 108 0.81 -8.04 2.04
C ILE A 108 2.30 -7.99 2.38
N ALA A 109 2.71 -8.57 3.50
CA ALA A 109 4.09 -8.53 3.95
C ALA A 109 5.04 -9.27 3.01
N GLU A 110 4.66 -10.43 2.48
CA GLU A 110 5.41 -11.17 1.47
C GLU A 110 5.60 -10.34 0.20
N PHE A 111 4.54 -9.67 -0.27
CA PHE A 111 4.65 -8.79 -1.42
C PHE A 111 5.62 -7.63 -1.15
N LEU A 112 5.52 -6.98 0.02
CA LEU A 112 6.39 -5.88 0.39
C LEU A 112 7.84 -6.33 0.53
N ALA A 113 8.10 -7.47 1.17
CA ALA A 113 9.44 -8.02 1.36
C ALA A 113 10.09 -8.39 0.01
N ASN A 114 9.30 -8.91 -0.93
CA ASN A 114 9.75 -9.18 -2.30
C ASN A 114 10.08 -7.89 -3.09
N VAL A 115 9.40 -6.78 -2.79
CA VAL A 115 9.74 -5.47 -3.41
C VAL A 115 10.99 -4.89 -2.76
N ASN A 116 11.02 -4.78 -1.44
CA ASN A 116 12.16 -4.32 -0.65
C ASN A 116 11.91 -4.65 0.84
N PRO A 117 12.74 -5.49 1.47
CA PRO A 117 12.54 -5.90 2.86
C PRO A 117 12.68 -4.77 3.88
N ASN A 118 13.21 -3.60 3.48
CA ASN A 118 13.37 -2.45 4.36
C ASN A 118 12.19 -1.45 4.26
N ILE A 119 11.12 -1.73 3.51
CA ILE A 119 9.92 -0.88 3.50
C ILE A 119 9.28 -0.92 4.90
N PRO A 120 9.12 0.24 5.59
CA PRO A 120 8.40 0.28 6.84
C PRO A 120 6.94 -0.10 6.66
N TYR A 121 6.49 -1.09 7.44
CA TYR A 121 5.12 -1.57 7.45
C TYR A 121 4.48 -1.36 8.82
N VAL A 122 3.44 -0.53 8.87
CA VAL A 122 2.76 -0.14 10.11
C VAL A 122 1.38 -0.82 10.21
N LEU A 123 1.23 -1.69 11.19
CA LEU A 123 -0.02 -2.35 11.54
C LEU A 123 -0.78 -1.48 12.55
N LEU A 124 -1.90 -0.89 12.14
CA LEU A 124 -2.65 0.07 12.94
C LEU A 124 -3.78 -0.63 13.70
N ALA A 125 -3.87 -0.39 15.01
CA ALA A 125 -5.01 -0.82 15.80
C ALA A 125 -6.29 -0.08 15.39
N PHE A 126 -7.37 -0.83 15.21
CA PHE A 126 -8.71 -0.37 14.89
C PHE A 126 -9.50 -0.01 16.15
N TYR A 127 -10.32 1.05 16.04
CA TYR A 127 -11.27 1.46 17.07
C TYR A 127 -12.67 1.65 16.48
N PRO A 128 -13.71 1.01 17.04
CA PRO A 128 -15.04 0.95 16.45
C PRO A 128 -15.80 2.27 16.59
N LYS A 129 -15.81 3.04 15.50
CA LYS A 129 -16.57 4.29 15.37
C LYS A 129 -17.20 4.40 13.98
N HIS A 130 -18.11 5.37 13.85
CA HIS A 130 -18.80 5.67 12.61
C HIS A 130 -19.58 4.46 12.06
N LEU A 131 -19.30 3.99 10.84
CA LEU A 131 -20.04 2.92 10.16
C LEU A 131 -19.69 1.50 10.64
N MET A 132 -18.77 1.34 11.60
CA MET A 132 -18.30 0.03 12.09
C MET A 132 -18.26 0.00 13.63
N SER A 133 -19.30 0.52 14.28
CA SER A 133 -19.40 0.63 15.74
C SER A 133 -19.76 -0.68 16.46
N ASP A 134 -20.16 -1.70 15.71
CA ASP A 134 -20.55 -3.03 16.16
C ASP A 134 -19.37 -4.02 16.28
N LEU A 135 -18.19 -3.64 15.77
CA LEU A 135 -16.96 -4.43 15.89
C LEU A 135 -16.24 -4.18 17.21
N PRO A 136 -15.42 -5.13 17.70
CA PRO A 136 -14.50 -4.86 18.80
C PRO A 136 -13.32 -3.97 18.36
N THR A 137 -12.55 -3.46 19.31
CA THR A 137 -11.19 -2.97 19.03
C THR A 137 -10.27 -4.12 18.63
N THR A 138 -9.21 -3.85 17.88
CA THR A 138 -8.19 -4.88 17.58
C THR A 138 -7.65 -5.49 18.87
N SER A 139 -7.61 -6.83 18.95
CA SER A 139 -7.04 -7.50 20.11
C SER A 139 -5.51 -7.49 20.08
N ARG A 140 -4.88 -7.56 21.26
CA ARG A 140 -3.42 -7.69 21.40
C ARG A 140 -2.91 -8.92 20.66
N GLU A 141 -3.62 -10.03 20.79
CA GLU A 141 -3.28 -11.27 20.09
C GLU A 141 -3.28 -11.09 18.57
N HIS A 142 -4.32 -10.46 18.02
CA HIS A 142 -4.38 -10.18 16.58
C HIS A 142 -3.20 -9.30 16.12
N ALA A 143 -2.93 -8.21 16.84
CA ALA A 143 -1.85 -7.30 16.50
C ALA A 143 -0.46 -7.96 16.58
N PHE A 144 -0.20 -8.76 17.62
CA PHE A 144 1.08 -9.44 17.78
C PHE A 144 1.29 -10.57 16.78
N LYS A 145 0.27 -11.40 16.49
CA LYS A 145 0.39 -12.42 15.44
C LYS A 145 0.58 -11.77 14.06
N ALA A 146 -0.13 -10.69 13.76
CA ALA A 146 0.04 -9.94 12.52
C ALA A 146 1.48 -9.39 12.38
N TYR A 147 2.05 -8.88 13.47
CA TYR A 147 3.44 -8.45 13.53
C TYR A 147 4.42 -9.61 13.28
N GLU A 148 4.21 -10.75 13.94
CA GLU A 148 5.05 -11.94 13.78
C GLU A 148 5.05 -12.45 12.33
N VAL A 149 3.89 -12.63 11.70
CA VAL A 149 3.83 -13.10 10.30
C VAL A 149 4.46 -12.10 9.34
N ALA A 150 4.28 -10.79 9.57
CA ALA A 150 4.91 -9.77 8.73
C ALA A 150 6.44 -9.81 8.85
N ARG A 151 6.98 -10.05 10.04
CA ARG A 151 8.41 -10.26 10.28
C ARG A 151 8.91 -11.54 9.64
N ASN A 152 8.17 -12.64 9.78
CA ASN A 152 8.52 -13.95 9.23
C ASN A 152 8.50 -13.95 7.69
N ALA A 153 7.65 -13.13 7.07
CA ALA A 153 7.64 -12.89 5.63
C ALA A 153 8.89 -12.14 5.10
N GLY A 154 9.78 -11.66 5.99
CA GLY A 154 11.07 -11.08 5.65
C GLY A 154 11.17 -9.55 5.76
N LEU A 155 10.10 -8.87 6.22
CA LEU A 155 10.16 -7.42 6.46
C LEU A 155 11.02 -7.08 7.67
N LYS A 156 11.92 -6.11 7.53
CA LYS A 156 12.84 -5.65 8.57
C LYS A 156 12.24 -4.62 9.52
N GLU A 157 11.39 -3.74 8.97
CA GLU A 157 10.83 -2.59 9.67
C GLU A 157 9.31 -2.77 9.81
N VAL A 158 8.88 -3.44 10.89
CA VAL A 158 7.46 -3.66 11.18
C VAL A 158 7.11 -2.97 12.49
N PHE A 159 5.97 -2.28 12.53
CA PHE A 159 5.53 -1.55 13.72
C PHE A 159 4.07 -1.79 14.01
N ILE A 160 3.70 -1.82 15.28
CA ILE A 160 2.30 -1.76 15.71
C ILE A 160 2.01 -0.32 16.12
N GLY A 161 1.13 0.35 15.37
CA GLY A 161 0.66 1.70 15.67
C GLY A 161 -0.62 1.68 16.53
N ASN A 162 -0.84 2.77 17.25
CA ASN A 162 -2.00 2.96 18.13
C ASN A 162 -2.16 1.86 19.21
N VAL A 163 -1.06 1.39 19.78
CA VAL A 163 -1.02 0.29 20.77
C VAL A 163 -1.96 0.51 21.95
N TRP A 164 -2.21 1.76 22.35
CA TRP A 164 -3.14 2.11 23.44
C TRP A 164 -4.60 1.77 23.14
N LEU A 165 -4.97 1.50 21.88
CA LEU A 165 -6.29 1.04 21.47
C LEU A 165 -6.47 -0.47 21.57
N LEU A 166 -5.39 -1.24 21.79
CA LEU A 166 -5.47 -2.70 21.84
C LEU A 166 -6.15 -3.20 23.11
N SER A 167 -7.02 -4.20 22.94
CA SER A 167 -7.76 -4.85 24.03
C SER A 167 -7.54 -6.37 24.03
N ASN A 168 -8.24 -7.10 24.91
CA ASN A 168 -8.31 -8.56 24.91
C ASN A 168 -9.67 -9.05 24.38
N SER A 169 -10.28 -8.32 23.43
CA SER A 169 -11.67 -8.55 23.03
C SER A 169 -11.95 -9.84 22.25
N TYR A 170 -10.95 -10.46 21.62
CA TYR A 170 -11.08 -11.71 20.88
C TYR A 170 -9.73 -12.38 20.63
N THR A 171 -9.74 -13.66 20.29
CA THR A 171 -8.57 -14.45 19.87
C THR A 171 -8.61 -14.70 18.37
N VAL A 172 -7.44 -14.92 17.75
CA VAL A 172 -7.33 -15.25 16.32
C VAL A 172 -7.07 -16.72 16.17
N LYS A 173 -7.94 -17.42 15.45
CA LYS A 173 -7.74 -18.84 15.13
C LYS A 173 -6.48 -18.98 14.27
N THR A 174 -5.57 -19.86 14.70
CA THR A 174 -4.45 -20.40 13.91
C THR A 174 -4.96 -21.41 12.91
#